data_AF-A0AAV6ZA91-F1
#
_entry.id   AF-A0AAV6ZA91-F1
#
_cell.length_a   1.000
_cell.length_b   1.000
_cell.length_c   1.000
_cell.angle_alpha   90.00
_cell.angle_beta   90.00
_cell.angle_gamma   90.00
#
_symmetry.space_group_name_H-M   'P 1'
#
loop_
_entity.id
_entity.type
_entity.pdbx_description
1 polymer ?
#
loop_
_entity_poly.entity_id
_entity_poly.type
_entity_poly.pdbx_seq_one_letter_code
_entity_poly.pdbx_strand_id
1 'polypeptide(L)'
;MDYLDNTNELTPERKANIVEALVKGYQKQLTFRSDIGTYGSFQDDDNINFWITALVVKTFSHAQNWIHIDENDIQQAVKWLHKIQSPDGCFQDQSVYFNNRLEADNDMARTAYALIALLEHKRPYNGSIVEDALSCLRKSTDHDTSSYTQALMAYAFTLSGDHELRDKMLKKLDEKAIKKEGSRYWETEQHVETGSYIILALLSDKATTTKNLGKIVDIIHWIVSLQNRYGGFDSSQDTALGLQALALYAKLIKNKKGDSTVTIRSKSGFEKIVHVDKVNGLLLQTVDLPEVPGEYTVHATGEGYVSFQSHVHYNAPPEKGEFSLKVTTEPSVCSQESQRRFDVHVEVR
;
A
#
# COMPACT_ATOMS: atom_id res chain seq x y z
N MET A 1 9.75 -9.86 -1.33
CA MET A 1 10.84 -10.69 -0.76
C MET A 1 10.60 -10.96 0.72
N ASP A 2 10.24 -9.94 1.50
CA ASP A 2 10.04 -10.07 2.95
C ASP A 2 9.01 -11.12 3.35
N TYR A 3 7.86 -11.22 2.65
CA TYR A 3 6.89 -12.29 2.94
C TYR A 3 7.52 -13.70 2.88
N LEU A 4 8.28 -13.98 1.82
CA LEU A 4 8.92 -15.28 1.63
C LEU A 4 10.01 -15.52 2.68
N ASP A 5 10.75 -14.49 3.06
CA ASP A 5 11.73 -14.58 4.15
C ASP A 5 11.04 -14.85 5.50
N ASN A 6 9.99 -14.09 5.80
CA ASN A 6 9.20 -14.17 7.04
C ASN A 6 8.53 -15.54 7.24
N THR A 7 8.19 -16.22 6.14
CA THR A 7 7.52 -17.53 6.12
C THR A 7 8.48 -18.70 5.91
N ASN A 8 9.79 -18.44 5.78
CA ASN A 8 10.83 -19.42 5.45
C ASN A 8 10.58 -20.13 4.11
N GLU A 9 10.04 -19.41 3.12
CA GLU A 9 9.72 -19.88 1.77
C GLU A 9 10.66 -19.29 0.69
N LEU A 10 11.65 -18.50 1.10
CA LEU A 10 12.63 -17.85 0.22
C LEU A 10 13.76 -18.82 -0.16
N THR A 11 13.54 -19.62 -1.20
CA THR A 11 14.58 -20.48 -1.77
C THR A 11 15.66 -19.66 -2.50
N PRO A 12 16.89 -20.19 -2.67
CA PRO A 12 17.95 -19.49 -3.40
C PRO A 12 17.54 -19.10 -4.83
N GLU A 13 16.82 -19.98 -5.53
CA GLU A 13 16.30 -19.74 -6.88
C GLU A 13 15.29 -18.59 -6.91
N ARG A 14 14.27 -18.61 -6.02
CA ARG A 14 13.29 -17.53 -5.91
C ARG A 14 13.98 -16.20 -5.55
N LYS A 15 14.96 -16.25 -4.65
CA LYS A 15 15.74 -15.08 -4.25
C LYS A 15 16.47 -14.47 -5.45
N ALA A 16 17.17 -15.29 -6.24
CA ALA A 16 17.89 -14.82 -7.43
C ALA A 16 16.97 -14.11 -8.43
N ASN A 17 15.82 -14.72 -8.75
CA ASN A 17 14.85 -14.13 -9.68
C ASN A 17 14.28 -12.79 -9.18
N ILE A 18 13.95 -12.69 -7.89
CA ILE A 18 13.44 -11.44 -7.32
C ILE A 18 14.54 -10.38 -7.22
N VAL A 19 15.78 -10.75 -6.89
CA VAL A 19 16.92 -9.83 -6.87
C VAL A 19 17.14 -9.22 -8.27
N GLU A 20 17.07 -10.02 -9.33
CA GLU A 20 17.17 -9.50 -10.70
C GLU A 20 16.08 -8.46 -11.00
N ALA A 21 14.84 -8.74 -10.60
CA ALA A 21 13.72 -7.80 -10.77
C ALA A 21 13.92 -6.52 -9.94
N LEU A 22 14.41 -6.62 -8.71
CA LEU A 22 14.70 -5.46 -7.85
C LEU A 22 15.81 -4.58 -8.44
N VAL A 23 16.89 -5.17 -8.97
CA VAL A 23 17.97 -4.42 -9.61
C VAL A 23 17.46 -3.67 -10.85
N LYS A 24 16.66 -4.33 -11.70
CA LYS A 24 16.02 -3.67 -12.85
C LYS A 24 15.09 -2.53 -12.42
N GLY A 25 14.32 -2.75 -11.34
CA GLY A 25 13.43 -1.74 -10.76
C GLY A 25 14.21 -0.52 -10.25
N TYR A 26 15.30 -0.73 -9.52
CA TYR A 26 16.19 0.34 -9.07
C TYR A 26 16.76 1.16 -10.24
N GLN A 27 17.33 0.49 -11.25
CA GLN A 27 17.84 1.16 -12.44
C GLN A 27 16.76 1.96 -13.18
N LYS A 28 15.55 1.42 -13.28
CA LYS A 28 14.42 2.13 -13.88
C LYS A 28 14.01 3.34 -13.05
N GLN A 29 13.98 3.23 -11.72
CA GLN A 29 13.63 4.34 -10.85
C GLN A 29 14.62 5.51 -10.96
N LEU A 30 15.92 5.23 -11.14
CA LEU A 30 16.94 6.26 -11.35
C LEU A 30 16.71 7.09 -12.62
N THR A 31 15.97 6.59 -13.60
CA THR A 31 15.62 7.38 -14.79
C THR A 31 14.62 8.51 -14.53
N PHE A 32 14.00 8.54 -13.34
CA PHE A 32 13.09 9.59 -12.87
C PHE A 32 13.75 10.53 -11.86
N ARG A 33 15.06 10.37 -11.64
CA ARG A 33 15.84 11.18 -10.71
C ARG A 33 16.22 12.49 -11.41
N SER A 34 16.00 13.62 -10.73
CA SER A 34 16.43 14.93 -11.20
C SER A 34 17.91 15.21 -10.89
N ASP A 35 18.46 16.24 -11.53
CA ASP A 35 19.80 16.75 -11.27
C ASP A 35 20.04 17.16 -9.80
N ILE A 36 19.00 17.62 -9.10
CA ILE A 36 19.07 17.99 -7.68
C ILE A 36 18.77 16.82 -6.72
N GLY A 37 18.56 15.61 -7.26
CA GLY A 37 18.36 14.39 -6.50
C GLY A 37 16.94 14.15 -6.00
N THR A 38 15.95 14.85 -6.56
CA THR A 38 14.52 14.62 -6.29
C THR A 38 13.95 13.61 -7.30
N TYR A 39 12.71 13.17 -7.07
CA TYR A 39 12.01 12.26 -7.95
C TYR A 39 10.62 12.79 -8.32
N GLY A 40 10.21 12.46 -9.55
CA GLY A 40 8.98 12.93 -10.17
C GLY A 40 8.12 11.83 -10.77
N SER A 41 6.96 12.22 -11.29
CA SER A 41 6.05 11.33 -12.03
C SER A 41 6.56 11.03 -13.44
N PHE A 42 7.35 11.95 -14.01
CA PHE A 42 7.89 11.85 -15.37
C PHE A 42 9.41 12.00 -15.37
N GLN A 43 10.03 11.58 -16.48
CA GLN A 43 11.47 11.72 -16.72
C GLN A 43 11.76 13.16 -17.17
N ASP A 44 11.59 14.10 -16.25
CA ASP A 44 11.75 15.54 -16.48
C ASP A 44 12.23 16.20 -15.18
N ASP A 45 13.24 17.06 -15.29
CA ASP A 45 13.87 17.72 -14.14
C ASP A 45 12.93 18.71 -13.44
N ASP A 46 11.96 19.26 -14.17
CA ASP A 46 10.97 20.20 -13.63
C ASP A 46 9.82 19.49 -12.88
N ASN A 47 9.75 18.15 -12.92
CA ASN A 47 8.70 17.36 -12.28
C ASN A 47 9.05 16.99 -10.84
N ILE A 48 9.30 17.97 -9.97
CA ILE A 48 9.62 17.71 -8.57
C ILE A 48 8.36 17.27 -7.83
N ASN A 49 8.41 16.16 -7.08
CA ASN A 49 7.30 15.72 -6.25
C ASN A 49 7.77 15.25 -4.86
N PHE A 50 7.26 15.90 -3.82
CA PHE A 50 7.57 15.60 -2.41
C PHE A 50 7.26 14.15 -2.05
N TRP A 51 6.04 13.71 -2.38
CA TRP A 51 5.54 12.37 -2.06
C TRP A 51 6.37 11.27 -2.70
N ILE A 52 6.65 11.42 -4.00
CA ILE A 52 7.47 10.46 -4.74
C ILE A 52 8.89 10.46 -4.20
N THR A 53 9.46 11.63 -3.88
CA THR A 53 10.81 11.72 -3.32
C THR A 53 10.90 11.01 -1.95
N ALA A 54 9.95 11.24 -1.04
CA ALA A 54 9.88 10.54 0.25
C ALA A 54 9.62 9.02 0.07
N LEU A 55 8.74 8.63 -0.86
CA LEU A 55 8.49 7.23 -1.18
C LEU A 55 9.74 6.52 -1.71
N VAL A 56 10.55 7.20 -2.53
CA VAL A 56 11.81 6.65 -3.03
C VAL A 56 12.80 6.46 -1.90
N VAL A 57 12.94 7.43 -0.98
CA VAL A 57 13.76 7.26 0.23
C VAL A 57 13.33 6.01 1.00
N LYS A 58 12.02 5.86 1.28
CA LYS A 58 11.47 4.68 1.96
C LYS A 58 11.80 3.38 1.20
N THR A 59 11.51 3.35 -0.10
CA THR A 59 11.62 2.16 -0.94
C THR A 59 13.09 1.72 -1.12
N PHE A 60 13.99 2.66 -1.37
CA PHE A 60 15.42 2.40 -1.50
C PHE A 60 16.01 1.90 -0.18
N SER A 61 15.62 2.52 0.94
CA SER A 61 16.00 2.05 2.28
C SER A 61 15.57 0.61 2.55
N HIS A 62 14.36 0.25 2.11
CA HIS A 62 13.88 -1.13 2.26
C HIS A 62 14.61 -2.10 1.31
N ALA A 63 14.92 -1.67 0.09
CA ALA A 63 15.63 -2.45 -0.92
C ALA A 63 17.10 -2.72 -0.55
N GLN A 64 17.74 -1.85 0.25
CA GLN A 64 19.10 -2.06 0.77
C GLN A 64 19.26 -3.36 1.57
N ASN A 65 18.17 -3.94 2.11
CA ASN A 65 18.22 -5.24 2.79
C ASN A 65 18.49 -6.42 1.82
N TRP A 66 18.28 -6.21 0.51
CA TRP A 66 18.22 -7.28 -0.48
C TRP A 66 19.14 -7.06 -1.68
N ILE A 67 19.37 -5.81 -2.07
CA ILE A 67 20.24 -5.41 -3.19
C ILE A 67 21.13 -4.24 -2.78
N HIS A 68 22.21 -4.01 -3.53
CA HIS A 68 23.00 -2.80 -3.37
C HIS A 68 22.23 -1.59 -3.92
N ILE A 69 22.15 -0.53 -3.13
CA ILE A 69 21.65 0.79 -3.51
C ILE A 69 22.76 1.79 -3.20
N ASP A 70 23.05 2.71 -4.13
CA ASP A 70 23.99 3.79 -3.86
C ASP A 70 23.42 4.71 -2.78
N GLU A 71 24.15 4.83 -1.68
CA GLU A 71 23.77 5.68 -0.55
C GLU A 71 23.60 7.14 -0.98
N ASN A 72 24.36 7.59 -1.98
CA ASN A 72 24.30 8.95 -2.50
C ASN A 72 22.92 9.27 -3.10
N ASP A 73 22.23 8.29 -3.68
CA ASP A 73 20.88 8.49 -4.23
C ASP A 73 19.86 8.78 -3.11
N ILE A 74 20.02 8.15 -1.95
CA ILE A 74 19.17 8.39 -0.78
C ILE A 74 19.54 9.73 -0.13
N GLN A 75 20.82 9.98 0.09
CA GLN A 75 21.30 11.18 0.80
C GLN A 75 20.96 12.48 0.06
N GLN A 76 20.98 12.49 -1.27
CA GLN A 76 20.58 13.68 -2.03
C GLN A 76 19.08 13.98 -1.91
N ALA A 77 18.23 12.96 -1.98
CA ALA A 77 16.80 13.11 -1.75
C ALA A 77 16.50 13.63 -0.33
N VAL A 78 17.19 13.07 0.67
CA VAL A 78 17.04 13.51 2.07
C VAL A 78 17.55 14.93 2.29
N LYS A 79 18.67 15.31 1.67
CA LYS A 79 19.17 16.68 1.72
C LYS A 79 18.15 17.68 1.14
N TRP A 80 17.45 17.30 0.07
CA TRP A 80 16.38 18.12 -0.49
C TRP A 80 15.16 18.17 0.45
N LEU A 81 14.73 17.04 1.02
CA LEU A 81 13.65 16.99 2.02
C LEU A 81 13.95 17.95 3.20
N HIS A 82 15.18 17.93 3.71
CA HIS A 82 15.60 18.85 4.79
C HIS A 82 15.44 20.33 4.40
N LYS A 83 15.73 20.69 3.15
CA LYS A 83 15.65 22.07 2.66
C LYS A 83 14.22 22.62 2.65
N ILE A 84 13.23 21.75 2.47
CA ILE A 84 11.80 22.10 2.41
C ILE A 84 11.08 21.91 3.75
N GLN A 85 11.80 21.48 4.78
CA GLN A 85 11.29 21.45 6.14
C GLN A 85 11.19 22.89 6.68
N SER A 86 10.03 23.22 7.25
CA SER A 86 9.78 24.52 7.84
C SER A 86 10.49 24.70 9.19
N PRO A 87 10.72 25.95 9.64
CA PRO A 87 11.34 26.21 10.94
C PRO A 87 10.61 25.64 12.15
N ASP A 88 9.32 25.32 12.02
CA ASP A 88 8.52 24.66 13.05
C ASP A 88 8.65 23.12 13.06
N GLY A 89 9.37 22.58 12.07
CA GLY A 89 9.68 21.17 11.86
C GLY A 89 8.75 20.45 10.88
N CYS A 90 7.67 21.08 10.41
CA CYS A 90 6.73 20.45 9.50
C CYS A 90 7.23 20.48 8.05
N PHE A 91 6.90 19.47 7.24
CA PHE A 91 7.26 19.45 5.81
C PHE A 91 6.21 20.18 4.97
N GLN A 92 6.67 21.11 4.12
CA GLN A 92 5.82 21.80 3.17
C GLN A 92 5.78 21.06 1.82
N ASP A 93 4.66 21.20 1.12
CA ASP A 93 4.53 20.66 -0.23
C ASP A 93 5.12 21.65 -1.26
N GLN A 94 6.03 21.15 -2.09
CA GLN A 94 6.59 21.87 -3.24
C GLN A 94 6.38 21.08 -4.54
N SER A 95 5.39 20.18 -4.56
CA SER A 95 5.17 19.28 -5.70
C SER A 95 4.58 19.99 -6.92
N VAL A 96 5.00 19.56 -8.10
CA VAL A 96 4.38 19.88 -9.39
C VAL A 96 3.45 18.72 -9.74
N TYR A 97 2.13 18.97 -9.70
CA TYR A 97 1.14 17.89 -9.62
C TYR A 97 0.72 17.31 -10.98
N PHE A 98 0.57 15.98 -10.99
CA PHE A 98 -0.11 15.22 -12.03
C PHE A 98 -1.22 14.29 -11.45
N ASN A 99 -1.11 13.89 -10.18
CA ASN A 99 -2.11 13.06 -9.49
C ASN A 99 -2.22 13.45 -8.00
N ASN A 100 -3.42 13.83 -7.57
CA ASN A 100 -3.69 14.32 -6.22
C ASN A 100 -4.03 13.21 -5.23
N ARG A 101 -4.24 11.96 -5.67
CA ARG A 101 -4.58 10.84 -4.76
C ARG A 101 -3.43 10.45 -3.82
N LEU A 102 -2.19 10.83 -4.17
CA LEU A 102 -1.03 10.65 -3.31
C LEU A 102 -0.90 11.75 -2.24
N GLU A 103 -1.76 12.78 -2.28
CA GLU A 103 -1.76 13.84 -1.28
C GLU A 103 -2.22 13.28 0.06
N ALA A 104 -1.52 13.69 1.12
CA ALA A 104 -2.15 13.68 2.42
C ALA A 104 -2.84 15.01 2.67
N ASP A 105 -4.02 14.90 3.26
CA ASP A 105 -4.97 15.97 3.53
C ASP A 105 -4.38 17.20 4.24
N ASN A 106 -3.21 17.08 4.90
CA ASN A 106 -2.63 18.15 5.70
C ASN A 106 -1.10 18.01 5.91
N ASP A 107 -0.50 19.08 6.43
CA ASP A 107 0.94 19.16 6.77
C ASP A 107 1.38 18.06 7.75
N MET A 108 0.52 17.64 8.69
CA MET A 108 0.87 16.62 9.68
C MET A 108 1.01 15.25 9.04
N ALA A 109 0.12 14.89 8.12
CA ALA A 109 0.22 13.62 7.42
C ALA A 109 1.39 13.60 6.42
N ARG A 110 1.68 14.73 5.74
CA ARG A 110 2.94 14.90 4.97
C ARG A 110 4.17 14.70 5.85
N THR A 111 4.18 15.35 7.01
CA THR A 111 5.30 15.26 7.96
C THR A 111 5.47 13.85 8.51
N ALA A 112 4.37 13.19 8.88
CA ALA A 112 4.40 11.82 9.36
C ALA A 112 4.89 10.84 8.29
N TYR A 113 4.47 11.02 7.04
CA TYR A 113 4.93 10.19 5.92
C TYR A 113 6.43 10.35 5.65
N ALA A 114 6.93 11.59 5.55
CA ALA A 114 8.36 11.83 5.39
C ALA A 114 9.16 11.29 6.58
N LEU A 115 8.67 11.47 7.81
CA LEU A 115 9.30 10.92 8.99
C LEU A 115 9.36 9.38 8.98
N ILE A 116 8.30 8.70 8.52
CA ILE A 116 8.31 7.24 8.33
C ILE A 116 9.40 6.84 7.33
N ALA A 117 9.47 7.52 6.18
CA ALA A 117 10.49 7.24 5.17
C ALA A 117 11.91 7.40 5.72
N LEU A 118 12.15 8.46 6.51
CA LEU A 118 13.42 8.72 7.18
C LEU A 118 13.73 7.65 8.24
N LEU A 119 12.78 7.28 9.09
CA LEU A 119 13.02 6.32 10.17
C LEU A 119 13.17 4.86 9.66
N GLU A 120 12.56 4.52 8.53
CA GLU A 120 12.79 3.22 7.88
C GLU A 120 14.18 3.11 7.24
N HIS A 121 14.81 4.24 6.90
CA HIS A 121 16.24 4.29 6.62
C HIS A 121 17.01 4.13 7.92
N LYS A 122 17.44 2.91 8.23
CA LYS A 122 18.12 2.51 9.49
C LYS A 122 19.53 3.09 9.64
N ARG A 123 19.76 4.33 9.21
CA ARG A 123 21.01 5.07 9.34
C ARG A 123 20.72 6.43 9.96
N PRO A 124 21.57 6.89 10.89
CA PRO A 124 21.42 8.23 11.44
C PRO A 124 21.63 9.25 10.33
N TYR A 125 20.76 10.26 10.29
CA TYR A 125 20.96 11.42 9.45
C TYR A 125 21.78 12.47 10.20
N ASN A 126 22.66 13.14 9.49
CA ASN A 126 23.37 14.30 10.03
C ASN A 126 22.41 15.49 10.02
N GLY A 127 21.98 15.96 11.18
CA GLY A 127 21.11 17.14 11.32
C GLY A 127 19.93 16.89 12.26
N SER A 128 19.02 17.85 12.33
CA SER A 128 17.84 17.83 13.20
C SER A 128 16.56 17.40 12.48
N ILE A 129 16.63 16.95 11.20
CA ILE A 129 15.45 16.68 10.36
C ILE A 129 14.42 15.77 11.03
N VAL A 130 14.89 14.71 11.71
CA VAL A 130 14.04 13.72 12.39
C VAL A 130 13.45 14.32 13.67
N GLU A 131 14.29 14.97 14.50
CA GLU A 131 13.89 15.60 15.75
C GLU A 131 12.89 16.74 15.52
N ASP A 132 13.10 17.54 14.48
CA ASP A 132 12.24 18.66 14.10
C ASP A 132 10.89 18.15 13.58
N ALA A 133 10.89 17.10 12.75
CA ALA A 133 9.65 16.45 12.29
C ALA A 133 8.86 15.86 13.46
N LEU A 134 9.54 15.19 14.41
CA LEU A 134 8.93 14.70 15.64
C LEU A 134 8.34 15.84 16.49
N SER A 135 9.05 16.96 16.60
CA SER A 135 8.60 18.16 17.30
C SER A 135 7.30 18.72 16.69
N CYS A 136 7.23 18.81 15.35
CA CYS A 136 6.01 19.20 14.63
C CYS A 136 4.83 18.26 14.95
N LEU A 137 5.03 16.94 14.84
CA LEU A 137 3.96 15.97 15.08
C LEU A 137 3.47 15.97 16.53
N ARG A 138 4.39 16.11 17.50
CA ARG A 138 4.08 16.16 18.94
C ARG A 138 3.09 17.27 19.30
N LYS A 139 3.30 18.47 18.73
CA LYS A 139 2.42 19.63 18.92
C LYS A 139 0.99 19.39 18.42
N SER A 140 0.83 18.46 17.48
CA SER A 140 -0.46 18.19 16.82
C SER A 140 -1.20 16.98 17.40
N THR A 141 -0.64 16.29 18.40
CA THR A 141 -1.25 15.06 18.94
C THR A 141 -2.57 15.28 19.65
N ASP A 142 -2.86 16.51 20.11
CA ASP A 142 -4.13 16.85 20.75
C ASP A 142 -5.20 17.31 19.76
N HIS A 143 -4.81 17.74 18.55
CA HIS A 143 -5.76 18.11 17.51
C HIS A 143 -6.61 16.92 17.04
N ASP A 144 -7.81 17.21 16.54
CA ASP A 144 -8.68 16.22 15.91
C ASP A 144 -8.36 16.12 14.41
N THR A 145 -7.43 15.24 14.07
CA THR A 145 -7.00 14.96 12.69
C THR A 145 -7.75 13.75 12.09
N SER A 146 -7.67 13.59 10.76
CA SER A 146 -8.29 12.45 10.06
C SER A 146 -7.72 11.12 10.56
N SER A 147 -8.50 10.03 10.46
CA SER A 147 -8.03 8.69 10.86
C SER A 147 -6.78 8.27 10.07
N TYR A 148 -6.67 8.68 8.80
CA TYR A 148 -5.46 8.46 8.00
C TYR A 148 -4.23 9.16 8.62
N THR A 149 -4.36 10.44 8.96
CA THR A 149 -3.29 11.21 9.64
C THR A 149 -2.88 10.56 10.96
N GLN A 150 -3.85 10.15 11.78
CA GLN A 150 -3.59 9.50 13.07
C GLN A 150 -2.89 8.14 12.89
N ALA A 151 -3.23 7.38 11.85
CA ALA A 151 -2.58 6.09 11.55
C ALA A 151 -1.11 6.27 11.15
N LEU A 152 -0.82 7.25 10.29
CA LEU A 152 0.54 7.66 9.95
C LEU A 152 1.33 8.07 11.20
N MET A 153 0.75 8.94 12.04
CA MET A 153 1.39 9.37 13.28
C MET A 153 1.65 8.20 14.24
N ALA A 154 0.69 7.28 14.39
CA ALA A 154 0.87 6.08 15.21
C ALA A 154 2.07 5.25 14.73
N TYR A 155 2.22 5.06 13.41
CA TYR A 155 3.35 4.32 12.86
C TYR A 155 4.67 5.09 12.97
N ALA A 156 4.67 6.41 12.72
CA ALA A 156 5.85 7.25 12.89
C ALA A 156 6.38 7.21 14.34
N PHE A 157 5.50 7.37 15.33
CA PHE A 157 5.87 7.27 16.75
C PHE A 157 6.32 5.87 17.15
N THR A 158 5.78 4.84 16.48
CA THR A 158 6.25 3.47 16.66
C THR A 158 7.72 3.34 16.23
N LEU A 159 8.06 3.85 15.04
CA LEU A 159 9.43 3.80 14.51
C LEU A 159 10.40 4.66 15.32
N SER A 160 9.94 5.78 15.89
CA SER A 160 10.78 6.65 16.73
C SER A 160 10.92 6.17 18.18
N GLY A 161 10.24 5.07 18.57
CA GLY A 161 10.23 4.56 19.94
C GLY A 161 9.36 5.34 20.93
N ASP A 162 8.50 6.25 20.46
CA ASP A 162 7.60 7.06 21.29
C ASP A 162 6.29 6.29 21.57
N HIS A 163 6.40 5.30 22.45
CA HIS A 163 5.32 4.36 22.77
C HIS A 163 4.07 5.02 23.36
N GLU A 164 4.23 6.09 24.14
CA GLU A 164 3.12 6.81 24.75
C GLU A 164 2.27 7.52 23.68
N LEU A 165 2.91 8.26 22.77
CA LEU A 165 2.20 8.96 21.70
C LEU A 165 1.62 8.00 20.67
N ARG A 166 2.31 6.90 20.36
CA ARG A 166 1.72 5.81 19.57
C ARG A 166 0.42 5.32 20.19
N ASP A 167 0.44 4.98 21.47
CA ASP A 167 -0.74 4.42 22.16
C ASP A 167 -1.87 5.46 22.24
N LYS A 168 -1.54 6.75 22.41
CA LYS A 168 -2.49 7.87 22.31
C LYS A 168 -3.16 7.92 20.93
N MET A 169 -2.40 7.80 19.84
CA MET A 169 -2.96 7.81 18.47
C MET A 169 -3.82 6.57 18.21
N LEU A 170 -3.35 5.37 18.61
CA LEU A 170 -4.11 4.13 18.48
C LEU A 170 -5.42 4.16 19.26
N LYS A 171 -5.45 4.83 20.42
CA LYS A 171 -6.68 5.03 21.19
C LYS A 171 -7.68 5.93 20.46
N LYS A 172 -7.24 7.07 19.92
CA LYS A 172 -8.10 7.96 19.10
C LYS A 172 -8.66 7.22 17.88
N LEU A 173 -7.85 6.37 17.25
CA LEU A 173 -8.28 5.52 16.14
C LEU A 173 -9.32 4.48 16.57
N ASP A 174 -9.15 3.86 17.74
CA ASP A 174 -10.12 2.91 18.27
C ASP A 174 -11.50 3.53 18.51
N GLU A 175 -11.54 4.81 18.91
CA GLU A 175 -12.79 5.57 19.11
C GLU A 175 -13.53 5.83 17.79
N LYS A 176 -12.80 5.92 16.67
CA LYS A 176 -13.35 6.13 15.31
C LYS A 176 -13.58 4.82 14.52
N ALA A 177 -13.27 3.67 15.10
CA ALA A 177 -13.28 2.40 14.37
C ALA A 177 -14.70 1.86 14.14
N ILE A 178 -15.02 1.51 12.89
CA ILE A 178 -16.24 0.81 12.51
C ILE A 178 -16.00 -0.69 12.63
N LYS A 179 -16.91 -1.41 13.29
CA LYS A 179 -16.83 -2.86 13.50
C LYS A 179 -18.06 -3.54 12.94
N LYS A 180 -17.89 -4.42 11.96
CA LYS A 180 -18.99 -5.12 11.29
C LYS A 180 -18.53 -6.50 10.84
N GLU A 181 -19.28 -7.56 11.16
CA GLU A 181 -19.05 -8.92 10.64
C GLU A 181 -17.60 -9.45 10.83
N GLY A 182 -16.98 -9.18 11.98
CA GLY A 182 -15.60 -9.57 12.24
C GLY A 182 -14.54 -8.73 11.51
N SER A 183 -14.96 -7.68 10.80
CA SER A 183 -14.09 -6.68 10.18
C SER A 183 -14.00 -5.43 11.05
N ARG A 184 -12.83 -4.79 11.02
CA ARG A 184 -12.58 -3.49 11.62
C ARG A 184 -11.94 -2.54 10.61
N TYR A 185 -12.54 -1.37 10.44
CA TYR A 185 -12.09 -0.37 9.46
C TYR A 185 -12.43 1.06 9.85
N TRP A 186 -11.98 2.02 9.04
CA TRP A 186 -12.18 3.45 9.23
C TRP A 186 -12.78 4.07 7.98
N GLU A 187 -13.62 5.09 8.16
CA GLU A 187 -14.20 5.87 7.07
C GLU A 187 -13.22 6.98 6.65
N THR A 188 -12.44 6.70 5.60
CA THR A 188 -11.38 7.56 5.04
C THR A 188 -11.19 7.20 3.58
N GLU A 189 -10.93 8.13 2.67
CA GLU A 189 -10.67 7.76 1.26
C GLU A 189 -9.51 6.75 1.12
N GLN A 190 -8.49 6.85 1.97
CA GLN A 190 -7.32 5.96 2.04
C GLN A 190 -7.55 4.79 3.02
N HIS A 191 -8.66 4.09 2.82
CA HIS A 191 -9.12 2.96 3.63
C HIS A 191 -8.02 1.90 3.88
N VAL A 192 -7.45 1.33 2.81
CA VAL A 192 -6.44 0.26 2.90
C VAL A 192 -5.16 0.76 3.55
N GLU A 193 -4.72 1.97 3.19
CA GLU A 193 -3.52 2.56 3.80
C GLU A 193 -3.68 2.80 5.30
N THR A 194 -4.82 3.35 5.72
CA THR A 194 -5.13 3.60 7.13
C THR A 194 -5.06 2.31 7.93
N GLY A 195 -5.74 1.24 7.47
CA GLY A 195 -5.68 -0.06 8.11
C GLY A 195 -4.26 -0.64 8.15
N SER A 196 -3.50 -0.47 7.07
CA SER A 196 -2.14 -1.00 6.95
C SER A 196 -1.15 -0.30 7.89
N TYR A 197 -1.18 1.03 8.01
CA TYR A 197 -0.35 1.75 8.99
C TYR A 197 -0.67 1.36 10.43
N ILE A 198 -1.95 1.14 10.74
CA ILE A 198 -2.37 0.65 12.07
C ILE A 198 -1.79 -0.74 12.33
N ILE A 199 -1.85 -1.64 11.34
CA ILE A 199 -1.22 -2.97 11.44
C ILE A 199 0.29 -2.85 11.68
N LEU A 200 0.99 -2.00 10.91
CA LEU A 200 2.43 -1.80 11.07
C LEU A 200 2.77 -1.25 12.46
N ALA A 201 1.96 -0.34 13.01
CA ALA A 201 2.12 0.16 14.37
C ALA A 201 1.88 -0.93 15.43
N LEU A 202 0.83 -1.75 15.27
CA LEU A 202 0.46 -2.81 16.22
C LEU A 202 1.41 -4.01 16.21
N LEU A 203 2.04 -4.31 15.06
CA LEU A 203 2.96 -5.43 14.88
C LEU A 203 4.43 -5.08 15.19
N SER A 204 4.68 -3.92 15.78
CA SER A 204 6.02 -3.42 16.05
C SER A 204 6.76 -4.12 17.18
N ASP A 205 6.05 -4.49 18.24
CA ASP A 205 6.61 -5.21 19.37
C ASP A 205 5.70 -6.33 19.87
N LYS A 206 6.29 -7.32 20.55
CA LYS A 206 5.60 -8.55 20.95
C LYS A 206 4.48 -8.29 21.96
N ALA A 207 4.65 -7.34 22.88
CA ALA A 207 3.66 -7.06 23.92
C ALA A 207 2.43 -6.37 23.31
N THR A 208 2.65 -5.33 22.49
CA THR A 208 1.60 -4.64 21.73
C THR A 208 0.86 -5.60 20.81
N THR A 209 1.59 -6.45 20.09
CA THR A 209 1.01 -7.46 19.20
C THR A 209 0.09 -8.41 19.96
N THR A 210 0.57 -8.98 21.07
CA THR A 210 -0.18 -9.98 21.84
C THR A 210 -1.47 -9.39 22.42
N LYS A 211 -1.40 -8.15 22.93
CA LYS A 211 -2.56 -7.43 23.48
C LYS A 211 -3.63 -7.14 22.41
N ASN A 212 -3.23 -6.96 21.16
CA ASN A 212 -4.11 -6.51 20.08
C ASN A 212 -4.37 -7.58 19.01
N LEU A 213 -4.10 -8.86 19.27
CA LEU A 213 -4.18 -9.91 18.25
C LEU A 213 -5.56 -9.99 17.58
N GLY A 214 -6.66 -9.92 18.35
CA GLY A 214 -8.01 -9.90 17.79
C GLY A 214 -8.24 -8.69 16.87
N LYS A 215 -7.83 -7.50 17.31
CA LYS A 215 -7.91 -6.27 16.50
C LYS A 215 -7.13 -6.38 15.20
N ILE A 216 -5.92 -6.94 15.26
CA ILE A 216 -5.07 -7.18 14.07
C ILE A 216 -5.81 -8.09 13.09
N VAL A 217 -6.39 -9.20 13.56
CA VAL A 217 -7.15 -10.13 12.72
C VAL A 217 -8.35 -9.44 12.08
N ASP A 218 -9.12 -8.65 12.83
CA ASP A 218 -10.29 -7.93 12.30
C ASP A 218 -9.93 -6.95 11.18
N ILE A 219 -8.80 -6.25 11.30
CA ILE A 219 -8.31 -5.30 10.28
C ILE A 219 -7.77 -6.05 9.07
N ILE A 220 -7.02 -7.14 9.27
CA ILE A 220 -6.50 -7.98 8.18
C ILE A 220 -7.65 -8.60 7.38
N HIS A 221 -8.69 -9.08 8.06
CA HIS A 221 -9.89 -9.62 7.41
C HIS A 221 -10.53 -8.58 6.48
N TRP A 222 -10.66 -7.34 6.96
CA TRP A 222 -11.17 -6.25 6.13
C TRP A 222 -10.25 -5.90 4.96
N ILE A 223 -8.94 -5.74 5.17
CA ILE A 223 -7.99 -5.45 4.09
C ILE A 223 -8.07 -6.54 3.01
N VAL A 224 -8.02 -7.82 3.40
CA VAL A 224 -8.08 -8.94 2.43
C VAL A 224 -9.40 -8.95 1.64
N SER A 225 -10.50 -8.45 2.21
CA SER A 225 -11.79 -8.34 1.51
C SER A 225 -11.81 -7.28 0.39
N LEU A 226 -10.88 -6.31 0.43
CA LEU A 226 -10.73 -5.25 -0.58
C LEU A 226 -9.73 -5.61 -1.69
N GLN A 227 -9.11 -6.79 -1.62
CA GLN A 227 -8.11 -7.20 -2.58
C GLN A 227 -8.77 -7.61 -3.90
N ASN A 228 -8.24 -7.12 -5.02
CA ASN A 228 -8.70 -7.50 -6.35
C ASN A 228 -8.20 -8.90 -6.74
N ARG A 229 -8.74 -9.45 -7.83
CA ARG A 229 -8.41 -10.80 -8.32
C ARG A 229 -6.94 -11.07 -8.66
N TYR A 230 -6.12 -10.02 -8.79
CA TYR A 230 -4.69 -10.11 -9.08
C TYR A 230 -3.82 -9.94 -7.83
N GLY A 231 -4.43 -9.82 -6.65
CA GLY A 231 -3.71 -9.65 -5.38
C GLY A 231 -3.33 -8.20 -5.05
N GLY A 232 -3.75 -7.24 -5.89
CA GLY A 232 -3.57 -5.81 -5.62
C GLY A 232 -4.81 -5.17 -5.01
N PHE A 233 -4.77 -3.85 -4.90
CA PHE A 233 -5.88 -3.01 -4.43
C PHE A 233 -6.16 -1.92 -5.47
N ASP A 234 -7.10 -1.02 -5.18
CA ASP A 234 -7.55 0.01 -6.13
C ASP A 234 -6.44 0.98 -6.55
N SER A 235 -5.41 1.19 -5.72
CA SER A 235 -4.28 2.05 -6.06
C SER A 235 -2.90 1.42 -5.79
N SER A 236 -1.87 2.09 -6.33
CA SER A 236 -0.48 1.69 -6.15
C SER A 236 -0.02 1.78 -4.69
N GLN A 237 -0.43 2.81 -3.95
CA GLN A 237 -0.08 2.96 -2.53
C GLN A 237 -0.80 1.93 -1.67
N ASP A 238 -2.10 1.76 -1.87
CA ASP A 238 -2.89 0.72 -1.19
C ASP A 238 -2.24 -0.66 -1.40
N THR A 239 -1.76 -0.93 -2.62
CA THR A 239 -1.08 -2.18 -2.95
C THR A 239 0.27 -2.33 -2.26
N ALA A 240 1.14 -1.34 -2.35
CA ALA A 240 2.46 -1.42 -1.73
C ALA A 240 2.36 -1.57 -0.21
N LEU A 241 1.54 -0.75 0.44
CA LEU A 241 1.41 -0.72 1.89
C LEU A 241 0.58 -1.88 2.44
N GLY A 242 -0.50 -2.26 1.75
CA GLY A 242 -1.31 -3.44 2.08
C GLY A 242 -0.47 -4.71 2.05
N LEU A 243 0.36 -4.89 1.01
CA LEU A 243 1.27 -6.03 0.93
C LEU A 243 2.37 -5.97 2.00
N GLN A 244 2.88 -4.78 2.36
CA GLN A 244 3.83 -4.62 3.48
C GLN A 244 3.21 -5.10 4.80
N ALA A 245 1.98 -4.67 5.11
CA ALA A 245 1.25 -5.06 6.31
C ALA A 245 0.94 -6.57 6.34
N LEU A 246 0.46 -7.13 5.22
CA LEU A 246 0.19 -8.58 5.10
C LEU A 246 1.48 -9.41 5.23
N ALA A 247 2.59 -8.96 4.65
CA ALA A 247 3.89 -9.61 4.78
C ALA A 247 4.40 -9.61 6.22
N LEU A 248 4.15 -8.53 6.98
CA LEU A 248 4.50 -8.48 8.40
C LEU A 248 3.59 -9.36 9.24
N TYR A 249 2.28 -9.36 8.98
CA TYR A 249 1.31 -10.23 9.64
C TYR A 249 1.63 -11.72 9.42
N ALA A 250 2.14 -12.08 8.24
CA ALA A 250 2.55 -13.45 7.92
C ALA A 250 3.55 -14.05 8.93
N LYS A 251 4.38 -13.22 9.59
CA LYS A 251 5.30 -13.66 10.65
C LYS A 251 4.57 -14.30 11.85
N LEU A 252 3.33 -13.88 12.13
CA LEU A 252 2.54 -14.40 13.25
C LEU A 252 1.95 -15.77 12.96
N ILE A 253 1.61 -16.02 11.69
CA ILE A 253 0.95 -17.25 11.24
C ILE A 253 1.91 -18.29 10.66
N LYS A 254 3.21 -17.96 10.55
CA LYS A 254 4.26 -18.77 9.92
C LYS A 254 4.37 -20.23 10.39
N ASN A 255 3.96 -20.52 11.63
CA ASN A 255 4.09 -21.84 12.25
C ASN A 255 2.83 -22.71 12.12
N LYS A 256 1.75 -22.23 11.48
CA LYS A 256 0.52 -23.00 11.27
C LYS A 256 0.45 -23.51 9.83
N LYS A 257 1.51 -24.23 9.43
CA LYS A 257 1.60 -24.91 8.14
C LYS A 257 0.95 -26.28 8.24
N GLY A 258 -0.36 -26.28 8.44
CA GLY A 258 -1.17 -27.47 8.34
C GLY A 258 -1.73 -27.65 6.93
N ASP A 259 -2.14 -28.87 6.60
CA ASP A 259 -2.88 -29.12 5.38
C ASP A 259 -4.34 -28.72 5.60
N SER A 260 -4.96 -28.15 4.57
CA SER A 260 -6.34 -27.69 4.61
C SER A 260 -7.11 -28.18 3.40
N THR A 261 -8.34 -28.62 3.64
CA THR A 261 -9.27 -29.05 2.61
C THR A 261 -10.42 -28.07 2.55
N VAL A 262 -10.61 -27.44 1.40
CA VAL A 262 -11.71 -26.51 1.11
C VAL A 262 -12.72 -27.21 0.22
N THR A 263 -13.97 -27.24 0.67
CA THR A 263 -15.10 -27.83 -0.05
C THR A 263 -16.08 -26.72 -0.41
N ILE A 264 -16.37 -26.57 -1.71
CA ILE A 264 -17.29 -25.59 -2.27
C ILE A 264 -18.51 -26.35 -2.80
N ARG A 265 -19.71 -25.97 -2.36
CA ARG A 265 -20.97 -26.65 -2.73
C ARG A 265 -22.03 -25.68 -3.21
N SER A 266 -22.86 -26.08 -4.17
CA SER A 266 -24.12 -25.39 -4.53
C SER A 266 -25.34 -26.22 -4.11
N LYS A 267 -26.51 -25.56 -4.04
CA LYS A 267 -27.80 -26.26 -3.87
C LYS A 267 -28.17 -27.14 -5.06
N SER A 268 -27.66 -26.83 -6.26
CA SER A 268 -27.88 -27.60 -7.50
C SER A 268 -27.03 -28.88 -7.60
N GLY A 269 -26.22 -29.19 -6.58
CA GLY A 269 -25.42 -30.41 -6.51
C GLY A 269 -23.98 -30.27 -7.03
N PHE A 270 -23.54 -29.05 -7.36
CA PHE A 270 -22.13 -28.79 -7.63
C PHE A 270 -21.31 -29.02 -6.35
N GLU A 271 -20.21 -29.77 -6.47
CA GLU A 271 -19.22 -29.92 -5.41
C GLU A 271 -17.81 -29.83 -6.02
N LYS A 272 -16.96 -29.01 -5.40
CA LYS A 272 -15.54 -28.98 -5.68
C LYS A 272 -14.75 -29.05 -4.39
N ILE A 273 -13.77 -29.95 -4.35
CA ILE A 273 -12.84 -30.09 -3.23
C ILE A 273 -11.45 -29.64 -3.70
N VAL A 274 -10.82 -28.78 -2.91
CA VAL A 274 -9.46 -28.26 -3.13
C VAL A 274 -8.63 -28.61 -1.91
N HIS A 275 -7.50 -29.29 -2.13
CA HIS A 275 -6.55 -29.59 -1.08
C HIS A 275 -5.35 -28.65 -1.15
N VAL A 276 -5.07 -27.97 -0.05
CA VAL A 276 -3.98 -27.00 0.09
C VAL A 276 -2.99 -27.53 1.11
N ASP A 277 -1.75 -27.74 0.66
CA ASP A 277 -0.65 -28.27 1.44
C ASP A 277 0.58 -27.34 1.37
N LYS A 278 1.69 -27.80 1.94
CA LYS A 278 2.96 -27.03 1.94
C LYS A 278 3.59 -26.86 0.55
N VAL A 279 3.27 -27.74 -0.39
CA VAL A 279 3.85 -27.72 -1.74
C VAL A 279 3.08 -26.74 -2.62
N ASN A 280 1.75 -26.74 -2.53
CA ASN A 280 0.88 -25.94 -3.39
C ASN A 280 0.31 -24.67 -2.70
N GLY A 281 0.62 -24.42 -1.43
CA GLY A 281 0.05 -23.31 -0.66
C GLY A 281 0.36 -21.89 -1.18
N LEU A 282 1.37 -21.74 -2.04
CA LEU A 282 1.68 -20.49 -2.74
C LEU A 282 1.12 -20.45 -4.18
N LEU A 283 0.52 -21.53 -4.65
CA LEU A 283 -0.11 -21.62 -5.96
C LEU A 283 -1.58 -21.24 -5.87
N LEU A 284 -1.99 -20.27 -6.70
CA LEU A 284 -3.39 -19.87 -6.80
C LEU A 284 -4.24 -21.05 -7.27
N GLN A 285 -5.24 -21.41 -6.48
CA GLN A 285 -6.25 -22.41 -6.83
C GLN A 285 -7.51 -21.68 -7.31
N THR A 286 -7.94 -21.96 -8.54
CA THR A 286 -9.13 -21.34 -9.14
C THR A 286 -10.21 -22.39 -9.38
N VAL A 287 -11.46 -22.03 -9.07
CA VAL A 287 -12.64 -22.87 -9.29
C VAL A 287 -13.67 -22.06 -10.05
N ASP A 288 -13.99 -22.49 -11.26
CA ASP A 288 -15.09 -21.92 -12.03
C ASP A 288 -16.42 -22.38 -11.45
N LEU A 289 -17.30 -21.42 -11.18
CA LEU A 289 -18.62 -21.65 -10.64
C LEU A 289 -19.64 -21.79 -11.80
N PRO A 290 -20.47 -22.84 -11.81
CA PRO A 290 -21.32 -23.16 -12.96
C PRO A 290 -22.50 -22.19 -13.17
N GLU A 291 -23.02 -21.61 -12.08
CA GLU A 291 -24.18 -20.72 -12.10
C GLU A 291 -23.82 -19.33 -11.53
N VAL A 292 -24.10 -18.28 -12.31
CA VAL A 292 -23.91 -16.87 -11.91
C VAL A 292 -25.16 -16.07 -12.35
N PRO A 293 -25.94 -15.50 -11.41
CA PRO A 293 -25.79 -15.57 -9.95
C PRO A 293 -26.16 -16.97 -9.41
N GLY A 294 -25.51 -17.37 -8.32
CA GLY A 294 -25.77 -18.64 -7.63
C GLY A 294 -25.36 -18.57 -6.15
N GLU A 295 -25.96 -19.43 -5.33
CA GLU A 295 -25.60 -19.56 -3.91
C GLU A 295 -24.64 -20.72 -3.69
N TYR A 296 -23.49 -20.41 -3.10
CA TYR A 296 -22.42 -21.37 -2.80
C TYR A 296 -22.08 -21.35 -1.32
N THR A 297 -21.84 -22.52 -0.74
CA THR A 297 -21.33 -22.69 0.62
C THR A 297 -19.89 -23.17 0.56
N VAL A 298 -19.02 -22.50 1.32
CA VAL A 298 -17.61 -22.88 1.44
C VAL A 298 -17.38 -23.43 2.84
N HIS A 299 -16.80 -24.62 2.92
CA HIS A 299 -16.42 -25.25 4.17
C HIS A 299 -14.93 -25.60 4.14
N ALA A 300 -14.17 -25.11 5.11
CA ALA A 300 -12.75 -25.38 5.25
C ALA A 300 -12.49 -26.22 6.50
N THR A 301 -11.68 -27.25 6.36
CA THR A 301 -11.23 -28.13 7.46
C THR A 301 -9.72 -28.30 7.39
N GLY A 302 -9.06 -28.46 8.54
CA GLY A 302 -7.61 -28.64 8.61
C GLY A 302 -6.95 -27.67 9.59
N GLU A 303 -5.62 -27.64 9.54
CA GLU A 303 -4.78 -26.87 10.46
C GLU A 303 -4.06 -25.68 9.77
N GLY A 304 -4.17 -25.59 8.44
CA GLY A 304 -3.58 -24.52 7.64
C GLY A 304 -4.46 -23.28 7.51
N TYR A 305 -3.83 -22.15 7.18
CA TYR A 305 -4.53 -20.93 6.82
C TYR A 305 -4.84 -20.91 5.33
N VAL A 306 -6.12 -20.74 4.97
CA VAL A 306 -6.56 -20.55 3.60
C VAL A 306 -7.32 -19.24 3.50
N SER A 307 -6.93 -18.40 2.54
CA SER A 307 -7.71 -17.23 2.13
C SER A 307 -8.61 -17.63 0.97
N PHE A 308 -9.89 -17.28 1.05
CA PHE A 308 -10.88 -17.53 0.01
C PHE A 308 -11.40 -16.20 -0.51
N GLN A 309 -11.50 -16.07 -1.83
CA GLN A 309 -12.09 -14.92 -2.50
C GLN A 309 -12.97 -15.41 -3.66
N SER A 310 -14.11 -14.75 -3.85
CA SER A 310 -15.00 -14.96 -5.00
C SER A 310 -15.06 -13.69 -5.83
N HIS A 311 -14.92 -13.82 -7.15
CA HIS A 311 -14.97 -12.71 -8.09
C HIS A 311 -16.07 -12.94 -9.11
N VAL A 312 -16.84 -11.90 -9.45
CA VAL A 312 -17.88 -11.95 -10.48
C VAL A 312 -17.57 -10.91 -11.56
N HIS A 313 -17.64 -11.33 -12.82
CA HIS A 313 -17.52 -10.44 -13.95
C HIS A 313 -18.89 -10.28 -14.61
N TYR A 314 -19.32 -9.04 -14.81
CA TYR A 314 -20.59 -8.72 -15.44
C TYR A 314 -20.45 -7.45 -16.28
N ASN A 315 -21.35 -7.30 -17.26
CA ASN A 315 -21.48 -6.06 -18.01
C ASN A 315 -22.52 -5.17 -17.32
N ALA A 316 -22.18 -3.90 -17.11
CA ALA A 316 -23.09 -2.89 -16.58
C ALA A 316 -23.25 -1.76 -17.61
N PRO A 317 -24.41 -1.06 -17.64
CA PRO A 317 -24.50 0.23 -18.32
C PRO A 317 -23.44 1.20 -17.77
N PRO A 318 -22.86 2.06 -18.60
CA PRO A 318 -21.90 3.05 -18.13
C PRO A 318 -22.56 3.99 -17.12
N GLU A 319 -21.91 4.20 -15.99
CA GLU A 319 -22.32 5.20 -15.00
C GLU A 319 -22.03 6.62 -15.50
N LYS A 320 -22.70 7.62 -14.92
CA LYS A 320 -22.33 9.03 -15.17
C LYS A 320 -20.95 9.28 -14.56
N GLY A 321 -19.95 9.49 -15.41
CA GLY A 321 -18.60 9.84 -14.98
C GLY A 321 -18.54 11.23 -14.34
N GLU A 322 -17.48 11.47 -13.58
CA GLU A 322 -17.18 12.76 -12.93
C GLU A 322 -16.80 13.87 -13.92
N PHE A 323 -16.44 13.49 -15.14
CA PHE A 323 -16.16 14.38 -16.26
C PHE A 323 -16.87 13.87 -17.51
N SER A 324 -17.09 14.77 -18.47
CA SER A 324 -17.68 14.44 -19.76
C SER A 324 -16.66 14.61 -20.89
N LEU A 325 -16.62 13.61 -21.77
CA LEU A 325 -15.81 13.63 -22.99
C LEU A 325 -16.73 13.76 -24.19
N LYS A 326 -16.40 14.69 -25.08
CA LYS A 326 -16.98 14.78 -26.41
C LYS A 326 -15.87 14.64 -27.44
N VAL A 327 -15.95 13.58 -28.23
CA VAL A 327 -14.97 13.28 -29.28
C VAL A 327 -15.64 13.45 -30.63
N THR A 328 -15.04 14.25 -31.51
CA THR A 328 -15.51 14.51 -32.87
C THR A 328 -14.36 14.43 -33.86
N THR A 329 -14.61 13.99 -35.09
CA THR A 329 -13.58 13.92 -36.14
C THR A 329 -13.79 15.00 -37.20
N GLU A 330 -12.70 15.44 -37.82
CA GLU A 330 -12.73 16.28 -39.01
C GLU A 330 -11.98 15.62 -40.18
N PRO A 331 -12.65 15.34 -41.32
CA PRO A 331 -14.08 15.56 -41.57
C PRO A 331 -14.97 14.61 -40.74
N SER A 332 -16.21 15.03 -40.47
CA SER A 332 -17.20 14.23 -39.72
C SER A 332 -17.72 13.02 -40.51
N VAL A 333 -17.45 12.99 -41.83
CA VAL A 333 -17.83 11.92 -42.74
C VAL A 333 -16.56 11.30 -43.34
N CYS A 334 -16.49 9.98 -43.36
CA CYS A 334 -15.35 9.24 -43.91
C CYS A 334 -15.27 9.40 -45.44
N SER A 335 -14.11 9.82 -45.94
CA SER A 335 -13.74 9.96 -47.36
C SER A 335 -12.48 9.12 -47.63
N GLN A 336 -12.13 8.88 -48.89
CA GLN A 336 -10.90 8.12 -49.22
C GLN A 336 -9.63 8.77 -48.66
N GLU A 337 -9.61 10.10 -48.51
CA GLU A 337 -8.50 10.83 -47.92
C GLU A 337 -8.50 10.70 -46.40
N SER A 338 -9.69 10.81 -45.77
CA SER A 338 -9.81 10.66 -44.32
C SER A 338 -9.62 9.24 -43.81
N GLN A 339 -9.61 8.23 -44.69
CA GLN A 339 -9.13 6.88 -44.34
C GLN A 339 -7.62 6.83 -44.05
N ARG A 340 -6.84 7.78 -44.59
CA ARG A 340 -5.38 7.84 -44.39
C ARG A 340 -5.00 8.80 -43.27
N ARG A 341 -5.73 9.93 -43.15
CA ARG A 341 -5.48 10.94 -42.12
C ARG A 341 -6.74 11.77 -41.87
N PHE A 342 -7.09 11.95 -40.60
CA PHE A 342 -8.16 12.83 -40.16
C PHE A 342 -7.81 13.42 -38.80
N ASP A 343 -8.42 14.53 -38.45
CA ASP A 343 -8.19 15.20 -37.17
C ASP A 343 -9.22 14.74 -36.14
N VAL A 344 -8.78 14.54 -34.90
CA VAL A 344 -9.62 14.16 -33.77
C VAL A 344 -9.66 15.32 -32.79
N HIS A 345 -10.86 15.85 -32.57
CA HIS A 345 -11.14 16.90 -31.60
C HIS A 345 -11.73 16.26 -30.34
N VAL A 346 -11.08 16.51 -29.20
CA VAL A 346 -11.51 16.02 -27.89
C VAL A 346 -11.82 17.24 -27.01
N GLU A 347 -13.07 17.35 -26.56
CA GLU A 347 -13.53 18.37 -25.62
C GLU A 347 -13.80 17.68 -24.27
N VAL A 348 -13.17 18.18 -23.20
CA VAL A 348 -13.35 17.72 -21.81
C VAL A 348 -14.15 18.79 -21.08
N ARG A 349 -15.27 18.43 -20.44
CA ARG A 349 -16.08 19.35 -19.61
C ARG A 349 -16.39 18.75 -18.25
#